data_AF-A0A7C7J182-F1
#
_entry.id   AF-A0A7C7J182-F1
#
_cell.length_a   1.000
_cell.length_b   1.000
_cell.length_c   1.000
_cell.angle_alpha   90.00
_cell.angle_beta   90.00
_cell.angle_gamma   90.00
#
_symmetry.space_group_name_H-M   'P 1'
#
loop_
_entity.id
_entity.type
_entity.pdbx_description
1 polymer ?
#
loop_
_entity_poly.entity_id
_entity_poly.type
_entity_poly.pdbx_seq_one_letter_code
_entity_poly.pdbx_strand_id
1 'polypeptide(L)'
;MNAQHMSPALQQALQQVVSLRGRLSQTKDELMQLEQRNNTITKDQTRIRENMRRLSQNAPLFNRYVTKLDRQETELEQMLGEIETLQTKETQQKRALDTFLMELDLE
;
A
#
# COMPACT_ATOMS: atom_id res chain seq x y z
N MET A 1 -24.07 2.35 33.75
CA MET A 1 -23.11 1.24 33.89
C MET A 1 -21.75 1.86 34.13
N ASN A 2 -21.16 1.62 35.30
CA ASN A 2 -20.00 2.38 35.80
C ASN A 2 -18.73 2.03 35.04
N ALA A 3 -18.30 2.94 34.15
CA ALA A 3 -17.04 2.89 33.43
C ALA A 3 -15.82 3.25 34.32
N GLN A 4 -15.78 2.79 35.58
CA GLN A 4 -14.81 3.31 36.56
C GLN A 4 -13.74 2.36 37.09
N HIS A 5 -13.75 1.07 36.76
CA HIS A 5 -12.61 0.20 37.13
C HIS A 5 -12.37 -0.86 36.06
N MET A 6 -11.82 -0.46 34.91
CA MET A 6 -11.12 -1.43 34.06
C MET A 6 -9.89 -1.94 34.82
N SER A 7 -9.65 -3.25 34.82
CA SER A 7 -8.41 -3.78 35.38
C SER A 7 -7.21 -3.22 34.60
N PRO A 8 -6.06 -2.98 35.24
CA PRO A 8 -4.85 -2.55 34.53
C PRO A 8 -4.48 -3.48 33.36
N ALA A 9 -4.72 -4.79 33.52
CA ALA A 9 -4.52 -5.80 32.47
C ALA A 9 -5.43 -5.55 31.25
N LEU A 10 -6.73 -5.31 31.47
CA LEU A 10 -7.67 -5.01 30.38
C LEU A 10 -7.31 -3.69 29.67
N GLN A 11 -6.86 -2.67 30.43
CA GLN A 11 -6.42 -1.41 29.84
C GLN A 11 -5.17 -1.61 28.94
N GLN A 12 -4.20 -2.41 29.39
CA GLN A 12 -3.03 -2.75 28.60
C GLN A 12 -3.39 -3.56 27.34
N ALA A 13 -4.29 -4.53 27.47
CA ALA A 13 -4.77 -5.31 26.33
C ALA A 13 -5.45 -4.42 25.27
N LEU A 14 -6.32 -3.49 25.68
CA LEU A 14 -6.94 -2.54 24.74
C LEU A 14 -5.92 -1.63 24.06
N GLN A 15 -4.92 -1.12 24.80
CA GLN A 15 -3.85 -0.32 24.20
C GLN A 15 -3.08 -1.12 23.14
N GLN A 16 -2.83 -2.40 23.39
CA GLN A 16 -2.17 -3.29 22.44
C GLN A 16 -3.03 -3.54 21.18
N VAL A 17 -4.33 -3.79 21.33
CA VAL A 17 -5.27 -3.92 20.19
C VAL A 17 -5.28 -2.65 19.34
N VAL A 18 -5.35 -1.47 19.97
CA VAL A 18 -5.34 -0.18 19.26
C VAL A 18 -4.04 -0.01 18.49
N SER A 19 -2.90 -0.33 19.09
CA SER A 19 -1.59 -0.28 18.43
C SER A 19 -1.50 -1.24 17.22
N LEU A 20 -1.95 -2.48 17.37
CA LEU A 20 -1.98 -3.48 16.29
C LEU A 20 -2.86 -3.02 15.13
N ARG A 21 -4.08 -2.54 15.43
CA ARG A 21 -5.01 -2.00 14.41
C ARG A 21 -4.46 -0.76 13.73
N GLY A 22 -3.83 0.15 14.47
CA GLY A 22 -3.22 1.36 13.93
C GLY A 22 -2.13 1.03 12.91
N ARG A 23 -1.22 0.13 13.25
CA ARG A 23 -0.16 -0.34 12.34
C ARG A 23 -0.72 -1.05 11.10
N LEU A 24 -1.77 -1.85 11.25
CA LEU A 24 -2.44 -2.50 10.13
C LEU A 24 -3.13 -1.49 9.21
N SER A 25 -3.82 -0.49 9.76
CA SER A 25 -4.46 0.57 8.99
C SER A 25 -3.43 1.35 8.18
N GLN A 26 -2.32 1.73 8.80
CA GLN A 26 -1.26 2.45 8.12
C GLN A 26 -0.70 1.66 6.91
N THR A 27 -0.40 0.37 7.09
CA THR A 27 0.09 -0.48 5.98
C THR A 27 -0.94 -0.55 4.84
N LYS A 28 -2.24 -0.65 5.16
CA LYS A 28 -3.31 -0.66 4.16
C LYS A 28 -3.42 0.65 3.40
N ASP A 29 -3.29 1.78 4.09
CA ASP A 29 -3.34 3.10 3.47
C ASP A 29 -2.14 3.31 2.52
N GLU A 30 -0.94 2.89 2.95
CA GLU A 30 0.27 2.89 2.12
C GLU A 30 0.09 2.01 0.86
N LEU A 31 -0.44 0.79 1.04
CA LEU A 31 -0.72 -0.14 -0.06
C LEU A 31 -1.69 0.47 -1.08
N MET A 32 -2.82 1.03 -0.61
CA MET A 32 -3.82 1.67 -1.45
C MET A 32 -3.23 2.83 -2.27
N GLN A 33 -2.35 3.63 -1.67
CA GLN A 33 -1.69 4.75 -2.35
C GLN A 33 -0.77 4.26 -3.47
N LEU A 34 0.04 3.23 -3.21
CA LEU A 34 0.92 2.64 -4.22
C LEU A 34 0.13 1.98 -5.36
N GLU A 35 -0.92 1.23 -5.06
CA GLU A 35 -1.79 0.63 -6.08
C GLU A 35 -2.45 1.69 -6.95
N GLN A 36 -2.94 2.79 -6.36
CA GLN A 36 -3.51 3.91 -7.10
C GLN A 36 -2.46 4.59 -8.00
N ARG A 37 -1.24 4.75 -7.50
CA ARG A 37 -0.12 5.32 -8.28
C ARG A 37 0.27 4.41 -9.44
N ASN A 38 0.45 3.11 -9.19
CA ASN A 38 0.70 2.09 -10.20
C ASN A 38 -0.34 2.15 -11.32
N ASN A 39 -1.63 2.13 -10.97
CA ASN A 39 -2.73 2.24 -11.92
C ASN A 39 -2.71 3.54 -12.74
N THR A 40 -2.33 4.65 -12.12
CA THR A 40 -2.22 5.95 -12.80
C THR A 40 -1.09 5.93 -13.84
N ILE A 41 0.07 5.37 -13.50
CA ILE A 41 1.20 5.26 -14.43
C ILE A 41 0.86 4.32 -15.58
N THR A 42 0.29 3.14 -15.31
CA THR A 42 -0.08 2.19 -16.36
C THR A 42 -1.05 2.82 -17.38
N LYS A 43 -2.05 3.57 -16.91
CA LYS A 43 -2.98 4.30 -17.80
C LYS A 43 -2.27 5.36 -18.63
N ASP A 44 -1.34 6.10 -18.03
CA ASP A 44 -0.55 7.11 -18.76
C ASP A 44 0.38 6.48 -19.79
N GLN A 45 1.00 5.33 -19.49
CA GLN A 45 1.79 4.57 -20.46
C GLN A 45 0.95 4.14 -21.67
N THR A 46 -0.27 3.62 -21.45
CA THR A 46 -1.19 3.28 -22.55
C THR A 46 -1.44 4.49 -23.44
N ARG A 47 -1.81 5.63 -22.85
CA ARG A 47 -2.05 6.89 -23.57
C ARG A 47 -0.80 7.38 -24.33
N ILE A 48 0.39 7.26 -23.73
CA ILE A 48 1.65 7.64 -24.38
C ILE A 48 1.94 6.73 -25.58
N ARG A 49 1.81 5.41 -25.40
CA ARG A 49 2.03 4.43 -26.49
C ARG A 49 1.04 4.65 -27.65
N GLU A 50 -0.21 4.99 -27.36
CA GLU A 50 -1.20 5.39 -28.37
C GLU A 50 -0.82 6.68 -29.11
N ASN A 51 -0.36 7.71 -28.39
CA ASN A 51 0.11 8.94 -29.00
C ASN A 51 1.33 8.71 -29.89
N MET A 52 2.29 7.89 -29.44
CA MET A 52 3.50 7.57 -30.18
C MET A 52 3.22 6.86 -31.51
N ARG A 53 2.18 6.02 -31.60
CA ARG A 53 1.75 5.38 -32.85
C ARG A 53 1.35 6.39 -33.94
N ARG A 54 0.97 7.60 -33.56
CA ARG A 54 0.51 8.67 -34.46
C ARG A 54 1.59 9.73 -34.71
N LEU A 55 2.67 9.72 -33.93
CA LEU A 55 3.74 10.71 -34.03
C LEU A 55 4.83 10.24 -34.99
N SER A 56 5.39 11.17 -35.75
CA SER A 56 6.65 10.92 -36.45
C SER A 56 7.76 10.64 -35.44
N GLN A 57 8.57 9.62 -35.71
CA GLN A 57 9.71 9.26 -34.86
C GLN A 57 10.74 10.39 -34.73
N ASN A 58 10.82 11.27 -35.74
CA ASN A 58 11.73 12.41 -35.73
C ASN A 58 11.18 13.61 -34.95
N ALA A 59 9.93 13.55 -34.47
CA ALA A 59 9.35 14.64 -33.70
C ALA A 59 10.04 14.73 -32.32
N PRO A 60 10.44 15.93 -31.85
CA PRO A 60 11.04 16.09 -30.52
C PRO A 60 10.18 15.51 -29.38
N LEU A 61 8.86 15.51 -29.56
CA LEU A 61 7.91 14.92 -28.61
C LEU A 61 8.05 13.39 -28.49
N PHE A 62 8.43 12.68 -29.55
CA PHE A 62 8.63 11.24 -29.54
C PHE A 62 9.74 10.85 -28.55
N ASN A 63 10.89 11.53 -28.63
CA ASN A 63 12.01 11.31 -27.72
C ASN A 63 11.64 11.62 -26.26
N ARG A 64 10.86 12.68 -26.01
CA ARG A 64 10.35 12.98 -24.67
C ARG A 64 9.49 11.86 -24.10
N TYR A 65 8.67 11.23 -24.94
CA TYR A 65 7.85 10.10 -24.52
C TYR A 65 8.68 8.85 -24.24
N VAL A 66 9.71 8.55 -25.05
CA VAL A 66 10.64 7.44 -24.76
C VAL A 66 11.29 7.61 -23.38
N THR A 67 11.87 8.78 -23.11
CA THR A 67 12.49 9.07 -21.80
C THR A 67 11.48 9.01 -20.65
N LYS A 68 10.22 9.41 -20.89
CA LYS A 68 9.17 9.33 -19.87
C LYS A 68 8.77 7.88 -19.58
N LEU A 69 8.60 7.06 -20.62
CA LEU A 69 8.28 5.64 -20.48
C LEU A 69 9.38 4.91 -19.71
N ASP A 70 10.64 5.14 -20.05
CA ASP A 70 11.81 4.56 -19.37
C ASP A 70 11.78 4.83 -17.86
N ARG A 71 11.59 6.09 -17.46
CA ARG A 71 11.44 6.45 -16.03
C ARG A 71 10.23 5.80 -15.37
N GLN A 72 9.12 5.69 -16.10
CA GLN A 72 7.91 5.05 -15.59
C GLN A 72 8.10 3.55 -15.37
N GLU A 73 8.87 2.85 -16.21
CA GLU A 73 9.20 1.43 -15.98
C GLU A 73 10.01 1.26 -14.69
N THR A 74 11.03 2.08 -14.45
CA THR A 74 11.78 2.06 -13.18
C THR A 74 10.89 2.33 -11.97
N GLU A 75 9.98 3.31 -12.06
CA GLU A 75 9.04 3.64 -10.98
C GLU A 75 8.07 2.48 -10.71
N LEU A 76 7.55 1.82 -11.77
CA LEU A 76 6.66 0.66 -11.66
C LEU A 76 7.35 -0.53 -11.00
N GLU A 77 8.58 -0.86 -11.41
CA GLU A 77 9.35 -1.96 -10.82
C GLU A 77 9.58 -1.76 -9.31
N GLN A 78 9.93 -0.54 -8.90
CA GLN A 78 10.11 -0.19 -7.49
C GLN A 78 8.79 -0.33 -6.72
N MET A 79 7.70 0.25 -7.24
CA MET A 79 6.39 0.17 -6.59
C MET A 79 5.88 -1.27 -6.47
N LEU A 80 6.11 -2.13 -7.47
CA LEU A 80 5.71 -3.54 -7.41
C LEU A 80 6.41 -4.28 -6.26
N GLY A 81 7.72 -4.04 -6.07
CA GLY A 81 8.46 -4.60 -4.94
C GLY A 81 7.97 -4.09 -3.58
N GLU A 82 7.65 -2.80 -3.49
CA GLU A 82 7.07 -2.20 -2.28
C GLU A 82 5.68 -2.74 -1.96
N ILE A 83 4.83 -2.90 -2.98
CA ILE A 83 3.49 -3.51 -2.87
C ILE A 83 3.59 -4.93 -2.31
N GLU A 84 4.46 -5.78 -2.86
CA GLU A 84 4.66 -7.15 -2.38
C GLU A 84 5.12 -7.17 -0.92
N THR A 85 6.04 -6.28 -0.56
CA THR A 85 6.54 -6.13 0.80
C THR A 85 5.41 -5.72 1.77
N LEU A 86 4.59 -4.74 1.38
CA LEU A 86 3.47 -4.26 2.20
C LEU A 86 2.34 -5.29 2.31
N GLN A 87 2.03 -6.05 1.26
CA GLN A 87 1.04 -7.14 1.31
C GLN A 87 1.48 -8.25 2.27
N THR A 88 2.78 -8.59 2.26
CA THR A 88 3.35 -9.53 3.23
C THR A 88 3.23 -8.99 4.66
N LYS A 89 3.58 -7.72 4.86
CA LYS A 89 3.47 -7.04 6.16
C LYS A 89 2.02 -6.96 6.65
N GLU A 90 1.07 -6.63 5.78
CA GLU A 90 -0.37 -6.58 6.09
C GLU A 90 -0.84 -7.96 6.58
N THR A 91 -0.47 -9.03 5.86
CA THR A 91 -0.83 -10.40 6.22
C THR A 91 -0.28 -10.78 7.60
N GLN A 92 0.97 -10.44 7.89
CA GLN A 92 1.59 -10.67 9.20
C GLN A 92 0.90 -9.88 10.31
N GLN A 93 0.61 -8.60 10.08
CA GLN A 93 -0.08 -7.73 11.06
C GLN A 93 -1.50 -8.22 11.34
N LYS A 94 -2.22 -8.68 10.32
CA LYS A 94 -3.56 -9.26 10.48
C LYS A 94 -3.49 -10.53 11.34
N ARG A 95 -2.58 -11.44 11.04
CA ARG A 95 -2.37 -12.65 11.86
C ARG A 95 -2.02 -12.32 13.31
N ALA A 96 -1.12 -11.36 13.53
CA ALA A 96 -0.75 -10.95 14.88
C ALA A 96 -1.93 -10.36 15.66
N LEU A 97 -2.77 -9.56 15.00
CA LEU A 97 -4.01 -9.05 15.62
C LEU A 97 -4.99 -10.18 15.93
N ASP A 98 -5.22 -11.09 14.99
CA ASP A 98 -6.16 -12.21 15.16
C ASP A 98 -5.71 -13.13 16.30
N THR A 99 -4.42 -13.49 16.35
CA THR A 99 -3.84 -14.29 17.44
C THR A 99 -4.01 -13.60 18.79
N PHE A 100 -3.69 -12.30 18.88
CA PHE A 100 -3.80 -11.56 20.14
C PHE A 100 -5.25 -11.47 20.64
N LEU A 101 -6.22 -11.31 19.73
CA LEU A 101 -7.63 -11.30 20.09
C LEU A 101 -8.10 -12.69 20.57
N MET A 102 -7.65 -13.77 19.92
CA MET A 102 -7.95 -15.13 20.38
C MET A 102 -7.37 -15.42 21.77
N GLU A 103 -6.15 -14.96 22.05
CA GLU A 103 -5.53 -15.11 23.38
C GLU A 103 -6.30 -14.34 24.45
N LEU A 104 -6.77 -13.12 24.13
CA LEU A 104 -7.57 -12.31 25.05
C LEU A 104 -8.96 -12.92 25.33
N ASP A 105 -9.58 -13.59 24.34
CA ASP A 105 -10.89 -14.26 24.51
C ASP A 105 -10.80 -15.52 25.39
N LEU A 106 -9.60 -16.06 25.63
CA LEU A 106 -9.36 -17.24 26.46
C LEU A 106 -9.03 -16.91 27.93
N GLU A 107 -8.80 -15.65 28.27
CA GLU A 107 -8.59 -15.12 29.64
C GLU A 107 -9.89 -14.67 30.33
#